data_AF-A0A2A4ZYB8-F1
#
_entry.id   AF-A0A2A4ZYB8-F1
#
_cell.length_a   1.000
_cell.length_b   1.000
_cell.length_c   1.000
_cell.angle_alpha   90.00
_cell.angle_beta   90.00
_cell.angle_gamma   90.00
#
_symmetry.space_group_name_H-M   'P 1'
#
loop_
_entity.id
_entity.type
_entity.pdbx_description
1 polymer ?
#
loop_
_entity_poly.entity_id
_entity_poly.type
_entity_poly.pdbx_seq_one_letter_code
_entity_poly.pdbx_strand_id
1 'polypeptide(L)'
;MVVKHANPCGVATGEDITDCFHRAFNADSLSAFGGIVALNRTCTTDIAEALREIFIEIVLAPDFEAGALELFAKKKNLRVLEIGQLESRDPRLEYKYVDGGLLVQETDVKTIVLDDLTTVTKVKPSDKNMVDMLFGWKVLKHVKSRG
;
A
#
# COMPACT_ATOMS: atom_id res chain seq x y z
N MET A 1 1.43 0.56 3.57
CA MET A 1 0.55 1.51 2.83
C MET A 1 -0.62 1.88 3.72
N VAL A 2 -1.02 3.14 3.72
CA VAL A 2 -2.22 3.64 4.41
C VAL A 2 -3.22 4.08 3.36
N VAL A 3 -4.47 3.60 3.48
CA VAL A 3 -5.54 3.80 2.50
C VAL A 3 -6.78 4.36 3.19
N LYS A 4 -7.47 5.29 2.53
CA LYS A 4 -8.79 5.78 2.93
C LYS A 4 -9.66 6.03 1.70
N HIS A 5 -10.94 5.65 1.78
CA HIS A 5 -11.88 5.76 0.65
C HIS A 5 -11.35 5.17 -0.67
N ALA A 6 -10.63 4.04 -0.58
CA ALA A 6 -9.97 3.36 -1.70
C ALA A 6 -8.85 4.14 -2.41
N ASN A 7 -8.30 5.20 -1.78
CA ASN A 7 -7.12 5.91 -2.26
C ASN A 7 -5.97 5.81 -1.25
N PRO A 8 -4.72 5.65 -1.70
CA PRO A 8 -3.57 5.70 -0.80
C PRO A 8 -3.38 7.13 -0.28
N CYS A 9 -3.34 7.31 1.04
CA CYS A 9 -2.95 8.58 1.66
C CYS A 9 -1.46 8.59 2.05
N GLY A 10 -0.81 7.42 2.09
CA GLY A 10 0.62 7.32 2.36
C GLY A 10 1.21 5.96 2.01
N VAL A 11 2.40 5.98 1.39
CA VAL A 11 3.15 4.76 1.03
C VAL A 11 4.63 5.02 1.29
N ALA A 12 5.32 4.05 1.89
CA ALA A 12 6.76 4.08 2.08
C ALA A 12 7.34 2.69 1.88
N THR A 13 8.64 2.65 1.59
CA THR A 13 9.45 1.43 1.47
C THR A 13 10.79 1.63 2.19
N GLY A 14 11.37 0.52 2.65
CA GLY A 14 12.57 0.51 3.49
C GLY A 14 12.81 -0.85 4.12
N GLU A 15 13.87 -0.94 4.91
CA GLU A 15 14.27 -2.17 5.59
C GLU A 15 13.43 -2.39 6.86
N ASP A 16 13.27 -1.34 7.67
CA ASP A 16 12.45 -1.34 8.87
C ASP A 16 10.99 -0.99 8.54
N ILE A 17 10.08 -1.91 8.85
CA ILE A 17 8.65 -1.75 8.60
C ILE A 17 8.02 -0.67 9.48
N THR A 18 8.53 -0.47 10.69
CA THR A 18 8.04 0.52 11.66
C THR A 18 8.40 1.92 11.19
N ASP A 19 9.65 2.15 10.76
CA ASP A 19 10.05 3.41 10.08
C ASP A 19 9.20 3.68 8.83
N CYS A 20 8.99 2.65 8.00
CA CYS A 20 8.13 2.77 6.82
C CYS A 20 6.70 3.16 7.19
N PHE A 21 6.15 2.59 8.26
CA PHE A 21 4.83 2.96 8.74
C PHE A 21 4.79 4.44 9.15
N HIS A 22 5.74 4.90 9.97
CA HIS A 22 5.79 6.31 10.38
C HIS A 22 5.93 7.26 9.18
N ARG A 23 6.81 6.96 8.22
CA ARG A 23 6.97 7.74 6.99
C ARG A 23 5.69 7.78 6.16
N ALA A 24 5.00 6.65 6.01
CA ALA A 24 3.74 6.57 5.29
C ALA A 24 2.62 7.33 6.02
N PHE A 25 2.52 7.19 7.34
CA PHE A 25 1.52 7.88 8.16
C PHE A 25 1.72 9.40 8.14
N ASN A 26 2.97 9.87 8.21
CA ASN A 26 3.31 11.29 8.21
C ASN A 26 3.15 11.97 6.83
N ALA A 27 2.89 11.22 5.76
CA ALA A 27 2.57 11.80 4.46
C ALA A 27 1.24 12.58 4.48
N ASP A 28 0.23 12.04 5.18
CA ASP A 28 -1.05 12.70 5.46
C ASP A 28 -1.71 12.06 6.70
N SER A 29 -1.28 12.50 7.88
CA SER A 29 -1.72 11.94 9.17
C SER A 29 -3.19 12.26 9.47
N LEU A 30 -3.72 13.36 8.94
CA LEU A 30 -5.12 13.74 9.10
C LEU A 30 -6.03 12.77 8.33
N SER A 31 -5.67 12.45 7.09
CA SER A 31 -6.42 11.46 6.31
C SER A 31 -6.23 10.04 6.84
N ALA A 32 -5.06 9.69 7.36
CA ALA A 32 -4.78 8.34 7.87
C ALA A 32 -5.71 7.91 9.04
N PHE A 33 -6.30 8.87 9.77
CA PHE A 33 -7.23 8.58 10.86
C PHE A 33 -8.49 7.84 10.35
N GLY A 34 -8.76 6.67 10.94
CA GLY A 34 -9.83 5.76 10.52
C GLY A 34 -9.55 5.04 9.20
N GLY A 35 -8.29 5.03 8.77
CA GLY A 35 -7.86 4.37 7.54
C GLY A 35 -7.66 2.86 7.67
N ILE A 36 -7.24 2.27 6.56
CA ILE A 36 -6.81 0.89 6.42
C ILE A 36 -5.29 0.87 6.31
N VAL A 37 -4.61 0.04 7.09
CA VAL A 37 -3.17 -0.18 6.97
C VAL A 37 -2.91 -1.54 6.35
N ALA A 38 -2.16 -1.56 5.24
CA ALA A 38 -1.71 -2.78 4.59
C ALA A 38 -0.17 -2.89 4.68
N LEU A 39 0.29 -4.01 5.23
CA LEU A 39 1.68 -4.41 5.33
C LEU A 39 1.96 -5.50 4.30
N ASN A 40 3.18 -5.52 3.73
CA ASN A 40 3.62 -6.55 2.79
C ASN A 40 4.62 -7.54 3.41
N ARG A 41 4.79 -7.50 4.73
CA ARG A 41 5.59 -8.42 5.55
C ARG A 41 4.83 -8.68 6.85
N THR A 42 5.26 -9.70 7.61
CA THR A 42 4.70 -10.04 8.93
C THR A 42 4.58 -8.81 9.82
N CYS A 43 3.41 -8.66 10.46
CA CYS A 43 3.19 -7.63 11.47
C CYS A 43 3.86 -8.07 12.78
N THR A 44 5.00 -7.48 13.10
CA THR A 44 5.70 -7.70 14.36
C THR A 44 5.02 -6.98 15.52
N THR A 45 5.42 -7.32 16.73
CA THR A 45 4.96 -6.64 17.95
C THR A 45 5.31 -5.14 17.92
N ASP A 46 6.51 -4.78 17.45
CA ASP A 46 6.98 -3.38 17.40
C ASP A 46 6.09 -2.49 16.53
N ILE A 47 5.76 -2.92 15.30
CA ILE A 47 4.86 -2.14 14.45
C ILE A 47 3.42 -2.16 14.98
N ALA A 48 3.00 -3.23 15.64
CA ALA A 48 1.69 -3.29 16.27
C ALA A 48 1.55 -2.28 17.42
N GLU A 49 2.62 -2.02 18.18
CA GLU A 49 2.66 -0.96 19.18
C GLU A 49 2.46 0.42 18.54
N ALA A 50 3.20 0.72 17.46
CA ALA A 50 3.05 1.97 16.72
C ALA A 50 1.63 2.14 16.15
N LEU A 51 1.04 1.06 15.60
CA LEU A 51 -0.32 1.07 15.07
C LEU A 51 -1.39 1.29 16.15
N ARG A 52 -1.15 0.82 17.37
CA ARG A 52 -2.08 0.94 18.51
C ARG A 52 -2.30 2.39 18.94
N GLU A 53 -1.30 3.25 18.75
CA GLU A 53 -1.36 4.67 19.10
C GLU A 53 -2.32 5.46 18.20
N ILE A 54 -2.66 4.91 17.05
CA ILE A 54 -3.50 5.54 16.04
C ILE A 54 -4.86 4.83 15.97
N PHE A 55 -5.89 5.58 15.64
CA PHE A 55 -7.17 4.98 15.30
C PHE A 55 -7.16 4.52 13.84
N ILE A 56 -7.11 3.21 13.64
CA ILE A 56 -7.25 2.56 12.33
C ILE A 56 -8.43 1.59 12.37
N GLU A 57 -9.07 1.40 11.23
CA GLU A 57 -10.25 0.56 11.09
C GLU A 57 -9.90 -0.90 10.79
N ILE A 58 -8.86 -1.09 9.97
CA ILE A 58 -8.43 -2.38 9.47
C ILE A 58 -6.90 -2.39 9.40
N VAL A 59 -6.28 -3.48 9.84
CA VAL A 59 -4.88 -3.83 9.54
C VAL A 59 -4.84 -5.14 8.78
N LEU A 60 -4.10 -5.16 7.67
CA LEU A 60 -3.86 -6.37 6.87
C LEU A 60 -2.36 -6.64 6.77
N ALA A 61 -1.97 -7.89 6.94
CA ALA A 61 -0.60 -8.35 6.76
C ALA A 61 -0.57 -9.82 6.31
N PRO A 62 0.53 -10.28 5.67
CA PRO A 62 0.70 -11.69 5.34
C PRO A 62 0.58 -12.62 6.54
N ASP A 63 1.04 -12.17 7.70
CA ASP A 63 1.11 -12.91 8.95
C ASP A 63 1.22 -11.93 10.14
N PHE A 64 0.95 -12.40 11.36
CA PHE A 64 1.01 -11.61 12.59
C PHE A 64 1.73 -12.38 13.71
N GLU A 65 2.63 -11.70 14.42
CA GLU A 65 3.17 -12.25 15.66
C GLU A 65 2.08 -12.33 16.75
N ALA A 66 2.22 -13.30 17.67
CA ALA A 66 1.30 -13.44 18.80
C ALA A 66 1.19 -12.15 19.63
N GLY A 67 2.31 -11.46 19.88
CA GLY A 67 2.33 -10.18 20.59
C GLY A 67 1.55 -9.07 19.86
N ALA A 68 1.60 -9.04 18.53
CA ALA A 68 0.79 -8.11 17.74
C ALA A 68 -0.71 -8.38 17.89
N LEU A 69 -1.12 -9.65 17.84
CA LEU A 69 -2.52 -10.05 18.02
C LEU A 69 -3.05 -9.73 19.42
N GLU A 70 -2.25 -9.96 20.47
CA GLU A 70 -2.60 -9.58 21.85
C GLU A 70 -2.82 -8.08 22.02
N LEU A 71 -2.01 -7.25 21.34
CA LEU A 71 -2.16 -5.81 21.34
C LEU A 71 -3.44 -5.38 20.61
N PHE A 72 -3.71 -5.96 19.44
CA PHE A 72 -4.89 -5.63 18.65
C PHE A 72 -6.20 -6.13 19.27
N ALA A 73 -6.18 -7.25 19.99
CA ALA A 73 -7.35 -7.78 20.70
C ALA A 73 -7.92 -6.79 21.75
N LYS A 74 -7.11 -5.85 22.24
CA LYS A 74 -7.55 -4.78 23.15
C LYS A 74 -8.38 -3.71 22.45
N LYS A 75 -8.40 -3.66 21.12
CA LYS A 75 -9.15 -2.69 20.30
C LYS A 75 -10.40 -3.36 19.72
N LYS A 76 -11.52 -3.30 20.45
CA LYS A 76 -12.80 -3.98 20.12
C LYS A 76 -13.27 -3.83 18.66
N ASN A 77 -13.00 -2.70 18.02
CA ASN A 77 -13.50 -2.38 16.68
C ASN A 77 -12.43 -2.53 15.57
N LEU A 78 -11.20 -2.90 15.92
CA LEU A 78 -10.14 -3.12 14.95
C LEU A 78 -10.34 -4.46 14.25
N ARG A 79 -10.38 -4.45 12.92
CA ARG A 79 -10.37 -5.68 12.12
C ARG A 79 -8.94 -6.03 11.75
N VAL A 80 -8.51 -7.23 12.11
CA VAL A 80 -7.19 -7.79 11.76
C VAL A 80 -7.42 -8.86 10.70
N LEU A 81 -6.77 -8.72 9.53
CA LEU A 81 -6.87 -9.69 8.44
C LEU A 81 -5.49 -10.22 8.07
N GLU A 82 -5.30 -11.50 8.33
CA GLU A 82 -4.20 -12.28 7.77
C GLU A 82 -4.54 -12.69 6.34
N ILE A 83 -3.65 -12.38 5.40
CA ILE A 83 -3.87 -12.61 3.97
C ILE A 83 -2.96 -13.70 3.38
N GLY A 84 -2.07 -14.28 4.19
CA GLY A 84 -1.11 -15.28 3.75
C GLY A 84 -0.04 -14.72 2.82
N GLN A 85 0.67 -15.63 2.14
CA GLN A 85 1.77 -15.26 1.26
C GLN A 85 1.31 -14.38 0.08
N LEU A 86 2.08 -13.33 -0.18
CA LEU A 86 1.84 -12.43 -1.30
C LEU A 86 2.52 -12.97 -2.56
N GLU A 87 1.72 -13.48 -3.49
CA GLU A 87 2.18 -13.97 -4.78
C GLU A 87 2.07 -12.89 -5.88
N SER A 88 2.83 -13.08 -6.96
CA SER A 88 2.67 -12.26 -8.17
C SER A 88 1.27 -12.44 -8.73
N ARG A 89 0.60 -11.33 -9.07
CA ARG A 89 -0.71 -11.40 -9.71
C ARG A 89 -0.57 -11.88 -11.15
N ASP A 90 -1.17 -13.02 -11.44
CA ASP A 90 -1.44 -13.42 -12.82
C ASP A 90 -2.46 -12.47 -13.46
N PRO A 91 -2.36 -12.23 -14.79
CA PRO A 91 -3.41 -11.56 -15.53
C PRO A 91 -4.75 -12.27 -15.30
N ARG A 92 -5.78 -11.51 -14.93
CA ARG A 92 -7.15 -12.01 -14.75
C ARG A 92 -8.12 -11.13 -15.51
N LEU A 93 -9.33 -11.65 -15.76
CA LEU A 93 -10.41 -10.83 -16.29
C LEU A 93 -11.00 -9.96 -15.16
N GLU A 94 -11.08 -8.66 -15.41
CA GLU A 94 -11.81 -7.68 -14.62
C GLU A 94 -13.13 -7.33 -15.31
N TYR A 95 -14.18 -7.25 -14.50
CA TYR A 95 -15.55 -7.05 -14.96
C TYR A 95 -16.10 -5.75 -14.41
N LYS A 96 -16.64 -4.90 -15.28
CA LYS A 96 -17.30 -3.65 -14.90
C LYS A 96 -18.72 -3.61 -15.48
N TYR A 97 -19.70 -3.61 -14.60
CA TYR A 97 -21.10 -3.46 -14.97
C TYR A 97 -21.37 -2.03 -15.43
N VAL A 98 -22.08 -1.92 -16.55
CA VAL A 98 -22.59 -0.66 -17.10
C VAL A 98 -24.07 -0.85 -17.42
N ASP A 99 -24.81 0.25 -17.56
CA ASP A 99 -26.22 0.13 -17.91
C ASP A 99 -26.38 -0.63 -19.24
N GLY A 100 -27.25 -1.64 -19.24
CA GLY A 100 -27.47 -2.52 -20.39
C GLY A 100 -26.34 -3.51 -20.73
N GLY A 101 -25.28 -3.66 -19.93
CA GLY A 101 -24.22 -4.62 -20.27
C GLY A 101 -23.05 -4.79 -19.30
N LEU A 102 -21.98 -5.36 -19.83
CA LEU A 102 -20.77 -5.76 -19.11
C LEU A 102 -19.53 -5.40 -19.93
N LEU A 103 -18.60 -4.68 -19.32
CA LEU A 103 -17.26 -4.50 -19.86
C LEU A 103 -16.33 -5.55 -19.25
N VAL A 104 -15.50 -6.17 -20.09
CA VAL A 104 -14.52 -7.18 -19.71
C VAL A 104 -13.16 -6.73 -20.21
N GLN A 105 -12.16 -6.69 -19.32
CA GLN A 105 -10.79 -6.35 -19.66
C GLN A 105 -9.81 -7.23 -18.88
N GLU A 106 -8.56 -7.28 -19.30
CA GLU A 106 -7.50 -7.88 -18.49
C GLU A 106 -7.06 -6.91 -17.39
N THR A 107 -6.70 -7.44 -16.22
CA THR A 107 -6.08 -6.65 -15.15
C THR A 107 -4.77 -6.05 -15.63
N ASP A 108 -4.56 -4.76 -15.37
CA ASP A 108 -3.27 -4.14 -15.63
C ASP A 108 -2.21 -4.68 -14.64
N VAL A 109 -1.38 -5.61 -15.12
CA VAL A 109 -0.23 -6.17 -14.39
C VAL A 109 1.11 -5.55 -14.79
N LYS A 110 1.11 -4.59 -15.74
CA LYS A 110 2.35 -3.99 -16.24
C LYS A 110 3.07 -3.23 -15.13
N THR A 111 4.39 -3.47 -15.02
CA THR A 111 5.27 -2.72 -14.12
C THR A 111 6.35 -2.05 -14.98
N ILE A 112 6.49 -0.74 -14.87
CA ILE A 112 7.53 0.01 -15.56
C ILE A 112 8.87 -0.26 -14.88
N VAL A 113 9.89 -0.54 -15.68
CA VAL A 113 11.28 -0.73 -15.28
C VAL A 113 12.16 0.40 -15.80
N LEU A 114 13.43 0.43 -15.36
CA LEU A 114 14.38 1.48 -15.76
C LEU A 114 14.54 1.58 -17.29
N ASP A 115 14.55 0.44 -17.97
CA ASP A 115 14.74 0.34 -19.42
C ASP A 115 13.55 0.87 -20.23
N ASP A 116 12.37 1.00 -19.61
CA ASP A 116 11.21 1.64 -20.24
C ASP A 116 11.31 3.17 -20.26
N LEU A 117 12.26 3.75 -19.51
CA LEU A 117 12.32 5.19 -19.27
C LEU A 117 13.23 5.90 -20.27
N THR A 118 12.78 7.04 -20.77
CA THR A 118 13.58 7.94 -21.61
C THR A 118 13.77 9.28 -20.90
N THR A 119 15.03 9.73 -20.74
CA THR A 119 15.34 11.06 -20.21
C THR A 119 15.16 12.11 -21.31
N VAL A 120 14.17 12.99 -21.14
CA VAL A 120 13.84 14.06 -22.10
C VAL A 120 14.39 15.44 -21.68
N THR A 121 15.13 15.50 -20.57
CA THR A 121 15.69 16.74 -19.98
C THR A 121 17.19 16.84 -20.21
N LYS A 122 17.74 18.06 -20.15
CA LYS A 122 19.20 18.30 -20.23
C LYS A 122 19.96 17.68 -19.05
N VAL A 123 19.37 17.75 -17.85
CA VAL A 123 19.94 17.17 -16.65
C VAL A 123 19.40 15.76 -16.49
N LYS A 124 20.30 14.78 -16.36
CA LYS A 124 19.93 13.39 -16.09
C LYS A 124 19.62 13.22 -14.60
N PRO A 125 18.50 12.57 -14.24
CA PRO A 125 18.23 12.21 -12.85
C PRO A 125 19.33 11.30 -12.30
N SER A 126 19.65 11.45 -11.01
CA SER A 126 20.55 10.50 -10.33
C SER A 126 19.89 9.13 -10.20
N ASP A 127 20.68 8.09 -9.92
CA ASP A 127 20.16 6.73 -9.69
C ASP A 127 19.11 6.70 -8.57
N LYS A 128 19.33 7.48 -7.51
CA LYS A 128 18.35 7.65 -6.43
C LYS A 128 17.03 8.24 -6.94
N ASN A 129 17.11 9.29 -7.78
CA ASN A 129 15.90 9.87 -8.37
C ASN A 129 15.16 8.85 -9.26
N MET A 130 15.89 8.02 -10.01
CA MET A 130 15.28 6.97 -10.83
C MET A 130 14.53 5.95 -9.96
N VAL A 131 15.11 5.52 -8.84
CA VAL A 131 14.46 4.62 -7.88
C VAL A 131 13.20 5.27 -7.30
N ASP A 132 13.28 6.52 -6.87
CA ASP A 132 12.13 7.25 -6.29
C ASP A 132 11.00 7.44 -7.32
N MET A 133 11.34 7.76 -8.58
CA MET A 133 10.34 7.91 -9.66
C MET A 133 9.67 6.58 -10.00
N LEU A 134 10.43 5.47 -10.07
CA LEU A 134 9.86 4.14 -10.30
C LEU A 134 8.95 3.72 -9.14
N PHE A 135 9.31 4.04 -7.90
CA PHE A 135 8.45 3.84 -6.74
C PHE A 135 7.16 4.67 -6.86
N GLY A 136 7.27 5.96 -7.18
CA GLY A 136 6.12 6.84 -7.41
C GLY A 136 5.20 6.31 -8.51
N TRP A 137 5.75 5.83 -9.62
CA TRP A 137 4.99 5.24 -10.72
C TRP A 137 4.17 4.02 -10.28
N LYS A 138 4.77 3.13 -9.47
CA LYS A 138 4.07 1.96 -8.92
C LYS A 138 2.88 2.37 -8.03
N VAL A 139 3.03 3.45 -7.25
CA VAL A 139 1.94 3.96 -6.40
C VAL A 139 0.86 4.63 -7.24
N LEU A 140 1.23 5.50 -8.19
CA LEU A 140 0.31 6.27 -9.02
C LEU A 140 -0.65 5.38 -9.84
N LYS A 141 -0.18 4.22 -10.28
CA LYS A 141 -1.02 3.22 -10.96
C LYS A 141 -2.27 2.80 -10.15
N HIS A 142 -2.22 2.92 -8.82
CA HIS A 142 -3.30 2.53 -7.92
C HIS A 142 -4.13 3.71 -7.39
N VAL A 143 -3.83 4.94 -7.81
CA VAL A 143 -4.63 6.13 -7.50
C VAL A 143 -5.72 6.30 -8.57
N LYS A 144 -6.95 6.66 -8.17
CA LYS A 144 -7.99 6.96 -9.16
C LYS A 144 -7.62 8.19 -9.99
N SER A 145 -7.67 8.05 -11.31
CA SER A 145 -7.37 9.15 -12.21
C SER A 145 -8.37 10.32 -12.04
N ARG A 146 -7.95 11.59 -12.04
CA ARG A 146 -6.58 12.15 -12.23
C ARG A 146 -5.93 12.36 -10.85
N GLY A 147 -5.01 11.45 -10.48
CA GLY A 147 -4.26 11.48 -9.23
C GLY A 147 -2.85 12.01 -9.39
#